data_AF-A0A8H8N504-F1
#
_entry.id   AF-A0A8H8N504-F1
#
_cell.length_a   1.000
_cell.length_b   1.000
_cell.length_c   1.000
_cell.angle_alpha   90.00
_cell.angle_beta   90.00
_cell.angle_gamma   90.00
#
_symmetry.space_group_name_H-M   'P 1'
#
loop_
_entity.id
_entity.type
_entity.pdbx_description
1 polymer ?
#
loop_
_entity_poly.entity_id
_entity_poly.type
_entity_poly.pdbx_seq_one_letter_code
_entity_poly.pdbx_strand_id
1 'polypeptide(L)'
;MSNVSMLSAPIKILFRFPIPRASHSVDPRGFCGNDGCNLRFTTRRSPGTPSEDHARLLLSEASKHAHTAANNKPKKNGAVDMDELIGNTEGFADSGVSSTIIQRYLTQILSSALSPNRYIQSPAVDILSFTVRQGLAHPLQCFPIIVALETSHDNSLSARASNLHTLLHNKHASLLNSRYLESVGKSLEYQKQLQPGNWKGYRLSPNPTALLHRWYSLVREKRQPKLDFLKSFLRVFDIDVAALSCSQDHLDLVRYIAENVSAFDYKTQEEVLTVIRHLTHVLSVAGMHLVEILSQEQRTREDSAAMDVDGGATTAPATTDGLARARVATTISIILVLKAHLKYLYGITEEKASRWVPGKKSAVGDKPAVARNEKPIAWDRVVFAVRVGKTAEDVRAQEEQMLALWAEDGVTAEPDEFGD
;
A
#
# COMPACT_ATOMS: atom_id res chain seq x y z
N MET A 1 54.41 8.46 21.77
CA MET A 1 54.95 7.71 20.62
C MET A 1 53.92 6.64 20.28
N SER A 2 52.92 6.99 19.47
CA SER A 2 52.87 6.80 18.00
C SER A 2 52.29 5.41 17.68
N ASN A 3 50.97 5.31 17.48
CA ASN A 3 50.29 5.29 16.16
C ASN A 3 50.81 4.19 15.23
N VAL A 4 49.95 3.21 14.88
CA VAL A 4 49.50 2.96 13.50
C VAL A 4 48.17 2.18 13.51
N SER A 5 47.25 2.73 12.72
CA SER A 5 45.91 2.33 12.29
C SER A 5 45.87 1.23 11.21
N MET A 6 44.82 0.39 11.21
CA MET A 6 44.19 -0.16 9.99
C MET A 6 42.69 -0.38 10.27
N LEU A 7 41.81 0.54 9.86
CA LEU A 7 41.04 0.51 8.62
C LEU A 7 40.13 -0.72 8.47
N SER A 8 38.93 -0.65 9.06
CA SER A 8 37.80 -1.49 8.68
C SER A 8 37.10 -0.86 7.47
N ALA A 9 37.27 -1.49 6.30
CA ALA A 9 36.55 -1.13 5.09
C ALA A 9 35.21 -1.87 5.04
N PRO A 10 34.07 -1.21 4.76
CA PRO A 10 32.84 -1.91 4.43
C PRO A 10 32.91 -2.42 2.99
N ILE A 11 32.78 -3.74 2.83
CA ILE A 11 32.64 -4.40 1.52
C ILE A 11 31.34 -3.91 0.87
N LYS A 12 31.45 -2.98 -0.07
CA LYS A 12 30.39 -2.63 -1.02
C LYS A 12 30.23 -3.79 -2.00
N ILE A 13 29.24 -4.65 -1.80
CA ILE A 13 28.75 -5.56 -2.85
C ILE A 13 27.85 -4.74 -3.76
N LEU A 14 28.43 -4.27 -4.86
CA LEU A 14 27.74 -3.57 -5.94
C LEU A 14 27.02 -4.62 -6.81
N PHE A 15 25.72 -4.82 -6.62
CA PHE A 15 24.92 -5.61 -7.55
C PHE A 15 24.69 -4.79 -8.82
N ARG A 16 25.46 -5.07 -9.87
CA ARG A 16 25.26 -4.53 -11.22
C ARG A 16 24.34 -5.49 -11.97
N PHE A 17 23.08 -5.13 -12.12
CA PHE A 17 22.14 -5.86 -12.99
C PHE A 17 22.23 -5.33 -14.43
N PRO A 18 22.25 -6.19 -15.46
CA PRO A 18 22.13 -5.76 -16.84
C PRO A 18 20.67 -5.41 -17.16
N ILE A 19 20.46 -4.23 -17.75
CA ILE A 19 19.18 -3.77 -18.31
C ILE A 19 19.05 -4.39 -19.71
N PRO A 20 18.00 -5.16 -20.05
CA PRO A 20 17.71 -5.47 -21.43
C PRO A 20 17.01 -4.26 -22.08
N ARG A 21 17.62 -3.70 -23.13
CA ARG A 21 16.98 -2.75 -24.04
C ARG A 21 15.87 -3.47 -24.80
N ALA A 22 14.63 -3.02 -24.64
CA ALA A 22 13.55 -3.32 -25.58
C ALA A 22 13.64 -2.33 -26.75
N SER A 23 13.83 -2.84 -27.97
CA SER A 23 13.64 -2.10 -29.21
C SER A 23 12.33 -2.55 -29.84
N HIS A 24 11.33 -1.67 -29.84
CA HIS A 24 10.21 -1.74 -30.77
C HIS A 24 10.61 -1.04 -32.08
N SER A 25 10.31 -1.66 -33.21
CA SER A 25 9.97 -0.97 -34.45
C SER A 25 8.78 -1.65 -35.11
N VAL A 26 7.69 -0.88 -35.19
CA VAL A 26 6.51 -1.01 -36.07
C VAL A 26 7.02 -0.92 -37.53
N ASP A 27 6.44 -1.41 -38.64
CA ASP A 27 5.05 -1.60 -39.09
C ASP A 27 5.05 -2.32 -40.49
N PRO A 28 4.00 -2.30 -41.38
CA PRO A 28 3.16 -3.45 -41.72
C PRO A 28 3.16 -3.87 -43.22
N ARG A 29 2.51 -5.00 -43.56
CA ARG A 29 1.61 -5.24 -44.73
C ARG A 29 1.54 -6.72 -45.17
N GLY A 30 0.31 -7.23 -45.34
CA GLY A 30 -0.07 -7.91 -46.60
C GLY A 30 -0.30 -9.43 -46.61
N PHE A 31 -1.57 -9.79 -46.85
CA PHE A 31 -2.08 -10.83 -47.77
C PHE A 31 -2.01 -12.34 -47.46
N CYS A 32 -3.24 -12.91 -47.40
CA CYS A 32 -3.77 -14.14 -48.01
C CYS A 32 -3.03 -15.49 -47.94
N GLY A 33 -3.79 -16.55 -47.60
CA GLY A 33 -3.56 -17.88 -48.16
C GLY A 33 -4.01 -19.07 -47.29
N ASN A 34 -5.15 -19.65 -47.69
CA ASN A 34 -5.64 -21.02 -47.45
C ASN A 34 -4.60 -22.10 -47.08
N ASP A 35 -4.96 -22.99 -46.13
CA ASP A 35 -5.28 -24.42 -46.36
C ASP A 35 -5.03 -25.29 -45.11
N GLY A 36 -5.91 -26.27 -44.89
CA GLY A 36 -5.54 -27.53 -44.23
C GLY A 36 -6.17 -27.82 -42.87
N CYS A 37 -7.39 -28.35 -42.89
CA CYS A 37 -7.92 -29.18 -41.81
C CYS A 37 -6.99 -30.37 -41.52
N ASN A 38 -6.65 -30.60 -40.24
CA ASN A 38 -6.45 -31.96 -39.76
C ASN A 38 -6.78 -32.06 -38.26
N LEU A 39 -7.91 -32.71 -37.96
CA LEU A 39 -8.26 -33.17 -36.63
C LEU A 39 -7.30 -34.30 -36.21
N ARG A 40 -6.67 -34.17 -35.03
CA ARG A 40 -6.25 -35.32 -34.24
C ARG A 40 -6.74 -35.18 -32.80
N PHE A 41 -7.35 -36.28 -32.35
CA PHE A 41 -7.97 -36.48 -31.04
C PHE A 41 -6.95 -36.49 -29.89
N THR A 42 -7.36 -35.81 -28.80
CA THR A 42 -7.18 -36.15 -27.37
C THR A 42 -5.78 -36.42 -26.80
N THR A 43 -5.34 -35.54 -25.90
CA THR A 43 -5.12 -35.94 -24.49
C THR A 43 -5.18 -34.72 -23.57
N ARG A 44 -6.11 -34.72 -22.60
CA ARG A 44 -6.08 -33.83 -21.42
C ARG A 44 -4.75 -34.03 -20.69
N ARG A 45 -3.98 -32.96 -20.46
CA ARG A 45 -2.93 -32.95 -19.43
C ARG A 45 -3.38 -32.14 -18.22
N SER A 46 -3.38 -32.84 -17.08
CA SER A 46 -3.56 -32.35 -15.72
C SER A 46 -2.47 -31.33 -15.34
N PRO A 47 -2.74 -30.36 -14.44
CA PRO A 47 -1.75 -29.39 -14.00
C PRO A 47 -0.83 -30.03 -12.96
N GLY A 48 0.46 -30.16 -13.25
CA GLY A 48 1.41 -30.66 -12.25
C GLY A 48 2.70 -31.21 -12.81
N THR A 49 3.55 -30.37 -13.39
CA THR A 49 4.99 -30.64 -13.48
C THR A 49 5.72 -29.30 -13.47
N PRO A 50 6.77 -29.09 -12.63
CA PRO A 50 7.63 -27.92 -12.74
C PRO A 50 8.27 -27.90 -14.13
N SER A 51 8.37 -26.74 -14.77
CA SER A 51 9.04 -26.63 -16.08
C SER A 51 10.47 -27.15 -15.98
N GLU A 52 10.93 -27.87 -17.01
CA GLU A 52 12.29 -28.45 -17.08
C GLU A 52 13.40 -27.41 -16.82
N ASP A 53 13.12 -26.14 -17.12
CA ASP A 53 14.00 -25.00 -16.86
C ASP A 53 14.24 -24.77 -15.36
N HIS A 54 13.23 -25.00 -14.52
CA HIS A 54 13.36 -24.88 -13.07
C HIS A 54 14.18 -26.04 -12.49
N ALA A 55 14.01 -27.25 -13.03
CA ALA A 55 14.83 -28.41 -12.65
C ALA A 55 16.31 -28.20 -13.05
N ARG A 56 16.56 -27.62 -14.23
CA ARG A 56 17.91 -27.29 -14.69
C ARG A 56 18.57 -26.18 -13.88
N LEU A 57 17.82 -25.17 -13.46
CA LEU A 57 18.31 -24.13 -12.56
C LEU A 57 18.74 -24.72 -11.20
N LEU A 58 17.92 -25.61 -10.64
CA LEU A 58 18.21 -26.30 -9.37
C LEU A 58 19.44 -27.21 -9.46
N LEU A 59 19.62 -27.90 -10.59
CA LEU A 59 20.84 -28.69 -10.85
C LEU A 59 22.08 -27.80 -10.98
N SER A 60 21.93 -26.62 -11.58
CA SER A 60 23.02 -25.63 -11.72
C SER A 60 23.41 -25.01 -10.36
N GLU A 61 22.43 -24.69 -9.52
CA GLU A 61 22.67 -24.17 -8.17
C GLU A 61 23.24 -25.22 -7.22
N ALA A 62 22.73 -26.46 -7.27
CA ALA A 62 23.30 -27.59 -6.51
C ALA A 62 24.77 -27.85 -6.87
N SER A 63 25.12 -27.72 -8.16
CA SER A 63 26.51 -27.85 -8.63
C SER A 63 27.40 -26.71 -8.11
N LYS A 64 26.89 -25.46 -8.06
CA LYS A 64 27.64 -24.31 -7.52
C LYS A 64 27.88 -24.42 -6.00
N HIS A 65 26.93 -25.02 -5.26
CA HIS A 65 27.11 -25.29 -3.83
C HIS A 65 28.04 -26.49 -3.55
N ALA A 66 28.09 -27.49 -4.43
CA ALA A 66 29.09 -28.55 -4.36
C ALA A 66 30.53 -28.04 -4.59
N HIS A 67 30.71 -27.06 -5.48
CA HIS A 67 32.03 -26.47 -5.74
C HIS A 67 32.57 -25.58 -4.62
N THR A 68 31.70 -25.00 -3.78
CA THR A 68 32.15 -24.22 -2.60
C THR A 68 32.57 -25.12 -1.44
N ALA A 69 32.06 -26.35 -1.36
CA ALA A 69 32.54 -27.37 -0.43
C ALA A 69 33.89 -28.02 -0.84
N ALA A 70 34.26 -27.95 -2.12
CA ALA A 70 35.46 -28.60 -2.66
C ALA A 70 36.79 -27.89 -2.32
N ASN A 71 36.77 -26.71 -1.68
CA ASN A 71 38.00 -26.00 -1.28
C ASN A 71 38.57 -26.45 0.08
N ASN A 72 37.95 -27.45 0.72
CA ASN A 72 38.52 -28.16 1.86
C ASN A 72 39.13 -29.49 1.40
N LYS A 73 40.42 -29.68 1.73
CA LYS A 73 41.28 -30.83 1.35
C LYS A 73 40.54 -32.19 1.40
N PRO A 74 40.84 -33.12 0.47
CA PRO A 74 40.14 -34.40 0.40
C PRO A 74 40.54 -35.26 1.60
N LYS A 75 39.58 -35.60 2.45
CA LYS A 75 39.72 -36.68 3.43
C LYS A 75 39.22 -37.98 2.81
N LYS A 76 40.09 -38.98 2.93
CA LYS A 76 40.01 -40.40 2.57
C LYS A 76 38.59 -41.01 2.63
N ASN A 77 38.29 -41.83 1.62
CA ASN A 77 37.18 -42.79 1.55
C ASN A 77 36.70 -43.27 2.94
N GLY A 78 35.54 -42.78 3.36
CA GLY A 78 34.81 -43.24 4.54
C GLY A 78 33.39 -43.59 4.12
N ALA A 79 32.87 -44.68 4.67
CA ALA A 79 31.54 -45.24 4.39
C ALA A 79 30.43 -44.18 4.49
N VAL A 80 29.37 -44.36 3.70
CA VAL A 80 28.13 -43.58 3.80
C VAL A 80 27.68 -43.60 5.26
N ASP A 81 27.64 -42.43 5.90
CA ASP A 81 27.24 -42.29 7.28
C ASP A 81 25.74 -42.59 7.39
N MET A 82 25.42 -43.77 7.90
CA MET A 82 24.05 -44.22 8.04
C MET A 82 23.28 -43.31 9.00
N ASP A 83 23.93 -42.64 9.96
CA ASP A 83 23.26 -41.74 10.90
C ASP A 83 22.78 -40.44 10.23
N GLU A 84 23.45 -39.98 9.17
CA GLU A 84 23.01 -38.86 8.33
C GLU A 84 21.79 -39.25 7.48
N LEU A 85 21.75 -40.51 7.02
CA LEU A 85 20.63 -41.08 6.27
C LEU A 85 19.40 -41.40 7.16
N ILE A 86 19.62 -41.69 8.44
CA ILE A 86 18.56 -41.95 9.45
C ILE A 86 17.96 -40.62 10.00
N GLY A 87 18.50 -39.47 9.60
CA GLY A 87 17.89 -38.17 9.87
C GLY A 87 18.24 -37.61 11.25
N ASN A 88 19.51 -37.67 11.64
CA ASN A 88 19.95 -36.98 12.84
C ASN A 88 19.76 -35.46 12.66
N THR A 89 18.86 -34.85 13.44
CA THR A 89 18.38 -33.47 13.24
C THR A 89 19.47 -32.41 13.42
N GLU A 90 20.59 -32.77 14.03
CA GLU A 90 21.71 -31.86 14.31
C GLU A 90 22.50 -31.50 13.04
N GLY A 91 22.69 -32.44 12.09
CA GLY A 91 23.39 -32.17 10.83
C GLY A 91 22.55 -31.34 9.82
N PHE A 92 21.22 -31.39 9.93
CA PHE A 92 20.32 -30.60 9.08
C PHE A 92 20.28 -29.11 9.43
N ALA A 93 20.68 -28.74 10.64
CA ALA A 93 20.77 -27.35 11.05
C ALA A 93 21.90 -26.61 10.29
N ASP A 94 23.03 -27.30 10.05
CA ASP A 94 24.20 -26.75 9.34
C ASP A 94 24.09 -26.89 7.81
N SER A 95 23.25 -27.79 7.29
CA SER A 95 23.13 -28.05 5.84
C SER A 95 22.31 -27.02 5.06
N GLY A 96 21.76 -26.00 5.73
CA GLY A 96 20.95 -24.96 5.08
C GLY A 96 19.58 -25.43 4.54
N VAL A 97 19.27 -26.73 4.67
CA VAL A 97 18.03 -27.37 4.20
C VAL A 97 16.79 -26.70 4.81
N SER A 98 16.86 -26.34 6.10
CA SER A 98 15.78 -25.62 6.80
C SER A 98 15.45 -24.28 6.13
N SER A 99 16.47 -23.56 5.65
CA SER A 99 16.30 -22.30 4.92
C SER A 99 15.63 -22.54 3.57
N THR A 100 16.08 -23.55 2.82
CA THR A 100 15.51 -23.91 1.50
C THR A 100 14.04 -24.30 1.60
N ILE A 101 13.66 -25.07 2.63
CA ILE A 101 12.26 -25.48 2.86
C ILE A 101 11.40 -24.24 3.15
N ILE A 102 11.86 -23.35 4.05
CA ILE A 102 11.12 -22.13 4.39
C ILE A 102 10.97 -21.25 3.15
N GLN A 103 12.02 -21.03 2.37
CA GLN A 103 11.97 -20.21 1.17
C GLN A 103 11.02 -20.78 0.11
N ARG A 104 11.00 -22.11 -0.07
CA ARG A 104 10.11 -22.78 -1.03
C ARG A 104 8.63 -22.62 -0.67
N TYR A 105 8.29 -22.69 0.61
CA TYR A 105 6.90 -22.60 1.09
C TYR A 105 6.52 -21.24 1.65
N LEU A 106 7.41 -20.25 1.58
CA LEU A 106 7.24 -18.93 2.22
C LEU A 106 5.92 -18.29 1.80
N THR A 107 5.61 -18.29 0.50
CA THR A 107 4.37 -17.70 -0.03
C THR A 107 3.12 -18.33 0.60
N GLN A 108 3.09 -19.65 0.76
CA GLN A 108 1.97 -20.37 1.37
C GLN A 108 1.91 -20.16 2.88
N ILE A 109 3.06 -20.04 3.55
CA ILE A 109 3.15 -19.71 4.97
C ILE A 109 2.58 -18.31 5.22
N LEU A 110 2.99 -17.33 4.41
CA LEU A 110 2.55 -15.95 4.51
C LEU A 110 1.04 -15.80 4.24
N SER A 111 0.49 -16.52 3.25
CA SER A 111 -0.97 -16.52 3.03
C SER A 111 -1.72 -17.22 4.16
N SER A 112 -1.19 -18.33 4.68
CA SER A 112 -1.78 -19.07 5.80
C SER A 112 -1.78 -18.25 7.10
N ALA A 113 -0.78 -17.40 7.31
CA ALA A 113 -0.73 -16.50 8.46
C ALA A 113 -1.88 -15.49 8.47
N LEU A 114 -2.42 -15.11 7.30
CA LEU A 114 -3.60 -14.23 7.20
C LEU A 114 -4.93 -14.98 7.18
N SER A 115 -4.93 -16.31 7.35
CA SER A 115 -6.17 -17.09 7.35
C SER A 115 -7.12 -16.67 8.47
N PRO A 116 -8.43 -16.58 8.22
CA PRO A 116 -9.42 -16.37 9.28
C PRO A 116 -9.51 -17.58 10.23
N ASN A 117 -9.07 -18.78 9.80
CA ASN A 117 -9.06 -19.97 10.62
C ASN A 117 -7.84 -19.98 11.56
N ARG A 118 -8.10 -19.87 12.87
CA ARG A 118 -7.08 -19.84 13.93
C ARG A 118 -6.19 -21.07 13.99
N TYR A 119 -6.70 -22.25 13.63
CA TYR A 119 -5.94 -23.49 13.59
C TYR A 119 -4.85 -23.49 12.50
N ILE A 120 -5.07 -22.73 11.42
CA ILE A 120 -4.10 -22.56 10.33
C ILE A 120 -3.21 -21.35 10.60
N GLN A 121 -3.81 -20.25 11.06
CA GLN A 121 -3.11 -19.00 11.32
C GLN A 121 -2.06 -19.14 12.42
N SER A 122 -2.38 -19.77 13.55
CA SER A 122 -1.44 -19.78 14.69
C SER A 122 -0.10 -20.45 14.34
N PRO A 123 -0.07 -21.70 13.80
CA PRO A 123 1.17 -22.33 13.39
C PRO A 123 1.91 -21.54 12.30
N ALA A 124 1.18 -20.97 11.33
CA ALA A 124 1.79 -20.15 10.28
C ALA A 124 2.45 -18.87 10.83
N VAL A 125 1.83 -18.22 11.82
CA VAL A 125 2.41 -17.07 12.53
C VAL A 125 3.64 -17.46 13.35
N ASP A 126 3.66 -18.66 13.93
CA ASP A 126 4.82 -19.17 14.66
C ASP A 126 6.01 -19.40 13.71
N ILE A 127 5.76 -20.02 12.55
CA ILE A 127 6.77 -20.20 11.49
C ILE A 127 7.24 -18.84 10.95
N LEU A 128 6.33 -17.88 10.72
CA LEU A 128 6.67 -16.52 10.32
C LEU A 128 7.56 -15.84 11.36
N SER A 129 7.21 -15.96 12.65
CA SER A 129 7.98 -15.39 13.76
C SER A 129 9.40 -15.95 13.79
N PHE A 130 9.56 -17.26 13.62
CA PHE A 130 10.87 -17.90 13.54
C PHE A 130 11.66 -17.42 12.31
N THR A 131 11.02 -17.41 11.14
CA THR A 131 11.61 -16.98 9.86
C THR A 131 12.18 -15.56 9.94
N VAL A 132 11.42 -14.63 10.52
CA VAL A 132 11.81 -13.22 10.66
C VAL A 132 12.93 -13.06 11.68
N ARG A 133 12.88 -13.76 12.82
CA ARG A 133 13.91 -13.67 13.87
C ARG A 133 15.26 -14.20 13.39
N GLN A 134 15.24 -15.28 12.61
CA GLN A 134 16.44 -15.92 12.07
C GLN A 134 16.92 -15.28 10.75
N GLY A 135 16.16 -14.35 10.16
CA GLY A 135 16.54 -13.68 8.92
C GLY A 135 16.53 -14.59 7.69
N LEU A 136 15.67 -15.61 7.67
CA LEU A 136 15.60 -16.62 6.60
C LEU A 136 14.81 -16.15 5.37
N ALA A 137 14.06 -15.04 5.50
CA ALA A 137 13.31 -14.42 4.42
C ALA A 137 13.63 -12.92 4.31
N HIS A 138 13.44 -12.37 3.10
CA HIS A 138 13.67 -10.96 2.87
C HIS A 138 12.63 -10.12 3.64
N PRO A 139 13.04 -9.07 4.39
CA PRO A 139 12.12 -8.26 5.21
C PRO A 139 10.91 -7.72 4.45
N LEU A 140 11.10 -7.31 3.18
CA LEU A 140 10.00 -6.78 2.35
C LEU A 140 8.90 -7.80 2.02
N GLN A 141 9.17 -9.10 2.11
CA GLN A 141 8.16 -10.14 1.89
C GLN A 141 7.30 -10.35 3.15
N CYS A 142 7.91 -10.26 4.33
CA CYS A 142 7.23 -10.49 5.60
C CYS A 142 6.49 -9.24 6.10
N PHE A 143 7.01 -8.06 5.75
CA PHE A 143 6.55 -6.79 6.30
C PHE A 143 5.06 -6.50 6.06
N PRO A 144 4.51 -6.62 4.83
CA PRO A 144 3.08 -6.40 4.59
C PRO A 144 2.18 -7.32 5.43
N ILE A 145 2.62 -8.56 5.66
CA ILE A 145 1.89 -9.56 6.42
C ILE A 145 1.90 -9.23 7.91
N ILE A 146 3.04 -8.81 8.45
CA ILE A 146 3.16 -8.38 9.84
C ILE A 146 2.27 -7.17 10.12
N VAL A 147 2.30 -6.15 9.25
CA VAL A 147 1.43 -4.97 9.37
C VAL A 147 -0.06 -5.37 9.34
N ALA A 148 -0.46 -6.30 8.46
CA ALA A 148 -1.82 -6.81 8.46
C ALA A 148 -2.20 -7.49 9.80
N LEU A 149 -1.34 -8.35 10.34
CA LEU A 149 -1.57 -9.02 11.63
C LEU A 149 -1.67 -8.06 12.82
N GLU A 150 -0.94 -6.93 12.81
CA GLU A 150 -1.06 -5.87 13.83
C GLU A 150 -2.47 -5.29 13.91
N THR A 151 -3.19 -5.30 12.79
CA THR A 151 -4.57 -4.81 12.71
C THR A 151 -5.61 -5.86 13.12
N SER A 152 -5.20 -7.02 13.63
CA SER A 152 -6.13 -8.02 14.19
C SER A 152 -6.85 -7.52 15.44
N HIS A 153 -8.08 -7.99 15.66
CA HIS A 153 -8.86 -7.75 16.89
C HIS A 153 -8.33 -8.58 18.08
N ASP A 154 -7.52 -9.61 17.81
CA ASP A 154 -6.87 -10.40 18.84
C ASP A 154 -5.62 -9.65 19.35
N ASN A 155 -5.68 -9.22 20.61
CA ASN A 155 -4.61 -8.49 21.29
C ASN A 155 -3.31 -9.30 21.40
N SER A 156 -3.40 -10.63 21.54
CA SER A 156 -2.22 -11.49 21.64
C SER A 156 -1.47 -11.57 20.31
N LEU A 157 -2.21 -11.77 19.22
CA LEU A 157 -1.67 -11.79 17.86
C LEU A 157 -1.11 -10.43 17.45
N SER A 158 -1.86 -9.35 17.67
CA SER A 158 -1.39 -8.00 17.32
C SER A 158 -0.17 -7.58 18.11
N ALA A 159 -0.05 -7.97 19.40
CA ALA A 159 1.16 -7.73 20.19
C ALA A 159 2.37 -8.52 19.67
N ARG A 160 2.18 -9.79 19.29
CA ARG A 160 3.26 -10.59 18.67
C ARG A 160 3.74 -9.99 17.36
N ALA A 161 2.80 -9.59 16.49
CA ALA A 161 3.12 -8.92 15.22
C ALA A 161 3.87 -7.60 15.45
N SER A 162 3.41 -6.79 16.41
CA SER A 162 4.08 -5.54 16.80
C SER A 162 5.54 -5.75 17.20
N ASN A 163 5.84 -6.82 17.95
CA ASN A 163 7.23 -7.13 18.32
C ASN A 163 8.09 -7.53 17.10
N LEU A 164 7.52 -8.25 16.13
CA LEU A 164 8.22 -8.57 14.88
C LEU A 164 8.48 -7.33 14.04
N HIS A 165 7.51 -6.43 13.96
CA HIS A 165 7.68 -5.15 13.27
C HIS A 165 8.77 -4.31 13.91
N THR A 166 8.79 -4.16 15.24
CA THR A 166 9.89 -3.46 15.94
C THR A 166 11.25 -4.08 15.60
N LEU A 167 11.35 -5.41 15.57
CA LEU A 167 12.58 -6.10 15.18
C LEU A 167 13.02 -5.78 13.75
N LEU A 168 12.08 -5.79 12.80
CA LEU A 168 12.35 -5.43 11.40
C LEU A 168 12.71 -3.94 11.26
N HIS A 169 12.02 -3.05 11.96
CA HIS A 169 12.27 -1.62 11.92
C HIS A 169 13.66 -1.29 12.44
N ASN A 170 14.06 -1.84 13.59
CA ASN A 170 15.36 -1.56 14.19
C ASN A 170 16.54 -1.99 13.29
N LYS A 171 16.38 -3.06 12.50
CA LYS A 171 17.43 -3.57 11.61
C LYS A 171 17.36 -3.00 10.18
N HIS A 172 16.16 -2.70 9.69
CA HIS A 172 15.89 -2.49 8.26
C HIS A 172 14.98 -1.29 7.97
N ALA A 173 14.83 -0.31 8.86
CA ALA A 173 13.92 0.84 8.70
C ALA A 173 13.96 1.48 7.31
N SER A 174 15.15 1.81 6.78
CA SER A 174 15.29 2.45 5.46
C SER A 174 14.76 1.59 4.31
N LEU A 175 14.91 0.27 4.40
CA LEU A 175 14.42 -0.67 3.40
C LEU A 175 12.88 -0.71 3.41
N LEU A 176 12.28 -0.76 4.60
CA LEU A 176 10.82 -0.85 4.77
C LEU A 176 10.07 0.36 4.19
N ASN A 177 10.67 1.55 4.22
CA ASN A 177 10.10 2.80 3.68
C ASN A 177 9.64 2.69 2.22
N SER A 178 10.27 1.81 1.44
CA SER A 178 9.94 1.61 0.02
C SER A 178 8.60 0.90 -0.22
N ARG A 179 8.01 0.25 0.78
CA ARG A 179 6.83 -0.62 0.65
C ARG A 179 5.67 -0.25 1.57
N TYR A 180 5.61 1.00 2.02
CA TYR A 180 4.58 1.45 2.96
C TYR A 180 3.16 1.28 2.42
N LEU A 181 2.87 1.84 1.24
CA LEU A 181 1.53 1.77 0.64
C LEU A 181 1.09 0.33 0.34
N GLU A 182 2.00 -0.52 -0.13
CA GLU A 182 1.71 -1.94 -0.33
C GLU A 182 1.35 -2.66 0.98
N SER A 183 2.06 -2.34 2.05
CA SER A 183 1.81 -2.92 3.37
C SER A 183 0.47 -2.47 3.96
N VAL A 184 0.11 -1.20 3.74
CA VAL A 184 -1.23 -0.70 4.09
C VAL A 184 -2.30 -1.40 3.24
N GLY A 185 -2.07 -1.58 1.94
CA GLY A 185 -2.96 -2.34 1.05
C GLY A 185 -3.22 -3.76 1.54
N LYS A 186 -2.16 -4.47 1.97
CA LYS A 186 -2.30 -5.81 2.56
C LYS A 186 -3.05 -5.81 3.89
N SER A 187 -2.89 -4.78 4.71
CA SER A 187 -3.69 -4.58 5.92
C SER A 187 -5.17 -4.37 5.60
N LEU A 188 -5.50 -3.57 4.59
CA LEU A 188 -6.89 -3.37 4.14
C LEU A 188 -7.49 -4.67 3.60
N GLU A 189 -6.75 -5.42 2.78
CA GLU A 189 -7.19 -6.74 2.27
C GLU A 189 -7.55 -7.68 3.43
N TYR A 190 -6.72 -7.72 4.46
CA TYR A 190 -6.98 -8.51 5.67
C TYR A 190 -8.22 -8.00 6.44
N GLN A 191 -8.42 -6.69 6.58
CA GLN A 191 -9.64 -6.15 7.21
C GLN A 191 -10.90 -6.47 6.41
N LYS A 192 -10.85 -6.40 5.07
CA LYS A 192 -11.95 -6.80 4.18
C LYS A 192 -12.30 -8.27 4.34
N GLN A 193 -11.31 -9.15 4.55
CA GLN A 193 -11.53 -10.58 4.80
C GLN A 193 -12.18 -10.85 6.17
N LEU A 194 -11.76 -10.13 7.21
CA LEU A 194 -12.31 -10.29 8.56
C LEU A 194 -13.72 -9.71 8.69
N GLN A 195 -14.00 -8.58 8.05
CA GLN A 195 -15.28 -7.86 8.14
C GLN A 195 -15.74 -7.40 6.75
N PRO A 196 -16.33 -8.31 5.94
CA PRO A 196 -16.83 -7.95 4.62
C PRO A 196 -17.88 -6.82 4.70
N GLY A 197 -17.64 -5.73 3.96
CA GLY A 197 -18.59 -4.61 3.83
C GLY A 197 -18.64 -3.61 4.99
N ASN A 198 -17.94 -3.85 6.11
CA ASN A 198 -17.93 -2.94 7.26
C ASN A 198 -16.51 -2.68 7.83
N TRP A 199 -15.49 -2.85 7.00
CA TRP A 199 -14.13 -2.50 7.39
C TRP A 199 -14.01 -0.98 7.63
N LYS A 200 -13.15 -0.62 8.60
CA LYS A 200 -12.81 0.77 8.96
C LYS A 200 -11.31 0.86 9.24
N GLY A 201 -10.72 2.05 9.07
CA GLY A 201 -9.33 2.38 9.39
C GLY A 201 -9.08 2.71 10.87
N TYR A 202 -10.10 2.67 11.72
CA TYR A 202 -9.98 2.90 13.15
C TYR A 202 -10.86 1.92 13.95
N ARG A 203 -10.54 1.75 15.24
CA ARG A 203 -11.40 1.09 16.23
C ARG A 203 -11.97 2.14 17.18
N LEU A 204 -13.15 1.85 17.72
CA LEU A 204 -13.81 2.69 18.71
C LEU A 204 -13.78 1.99 20.07
N SER A 205 -12.95 2.46 21.01
CA SER A 205 -12.92 1.94 22.39
C SER A 205 -12.06 2.81 23.32
N PRO A 206 -12.62 3.57 24.27
CA PRO A 206 -13.82 4.41 24.16
C PRO A 206 -13.67 5.50 23.07
N ASN A 207 -12.43 5.79 22.67
CA ASN A 207 -12.08 6.84 21.72
C ASN A 207 -11.60 6.22 20.39
N PRO A 208 -11.63 6.97 19.27
CA PRO A 208 -11.12 6.50 17.99
C PRO A 208 -9.61 6.23 18.07
N THR A 209 -9.19 5.01 17.75
CA THR A 209 -7.78 4.62 17.66
C THR A 209 -7.51 4.08 16.25
N ALA A 210 -6.56 4.67 15.53
CA ALA A 210 -6.17 4.18 14.20
C ALA A 210 -5.75 2.70 14.24
N LEU A 211 -6.11 1.92 13.22
CA LEU A 211 -5.66 0.54 13.11
C LEU A 211 -4.14 0.44 13.02
N LEU A 212 -3.52 1.41 12.36
CA LEU A 212 -2.06 1.51 12.18
C LEU A 212 -1.36 2.30 13.29
N HIS A 213 -2.00 2.54 14.44
CA HIS A 213 -1.43 3.32 15.54
C HIS A 213 -0.11 2.74 16.08
N ARG A 214 0.05 1.41 16.11
CA ARG A 214 1.29 0.75 16.57
C ARG A 214 2.47 1.10 15.66
N TRP A 215 2.22 1.07 14.36
CA TRP A 215 3.21 1.46 13.36
C TRP A 215 3.56 2.95 13.48
N TYR A 216 2.56 3.82 13.55
CA TYR A 216 2.79 5.25 13.75
C TYR A 216 3.58 5.53 15.06
N SER A 217 3.26 4.81 16.14
CA SER A 217 3.98 4.90 17.41
C SER A 217 5.45 4.51 17.32
N LEU A 218 5.80 3.57 16.43
CA LEU A 218 7.17 3.11 16.22
C LEU A 218 8.03 4.16 15.49
N VAL A 219 7.46 4.85 14.49
CA VAL A 219 8.21 5.81 13.65
C VAL A 219 8.25 7.22 14.22
N ARG A 220 7.34 7.56 15.15
CA ARG A 220 7.13 8.93 15.61
C ARG A 220 8.14 9.48 16.61
N GLU A 221 9.14 8.71 17.02
CA GLU A 221 10.14 9.16 17.99
C GLU A 221 11.01 10.30 17.45
N LYS A 222 11.42 10.20 16.19
CA LYS A 222 12.30 11.18 15.53
C LYS A 222 11.50 12.03 14.56
N ARG A 223 11.73 13.36 14.57
CA ARG A 223 11.02 14.33 13.72
C ARG A 223 11.04 13.94 12.24
N GLN A 224 12.22 13.72 11.65
CA GLN A 224 12.33 13.50 10.21
C GLN A 224 11.68 12.17 9.75
N PRO A 225 11.98 11.00 10.34
CA PRO A 225 11.28 9.75 10.00
C PRO A 225 9.76 9.81 10.16
N LYS A 226 9.27 10.52 11.18
CA LYS A 226 7.84 10.75 11.41
C LYS A 226 7.19 11.52 10.26
N LEU A 227 7.79 12.62 9.84
CA LEU A 227 7.27 13.43 8.74
C LEU A 227 7.35 12.69 7.40
N ASP A 228 8.43 11.94 7.17
CA ASP A 228 8.60 11.15 5.95
C ASP A 228 7.62 9.97 5.89
N PHE A 229 7.30 9.37 7.05
CA PHE A 229 6.24 8.36 7.18
C PHE A 229 4.88 8.92 6.79
N LEU A 230 4.48 10.06 7.35
CA LEU A 230 3.22 10.72 7.01
C LEU A 230 3.17 11.03 5.51
N LYS A 231 4.18 11.71 4.96
CA LYS A 231 4.25 12.00 3.52
C LYS A 231 4.11 10.76 2.66
N SER A 232 4.75 9.65 3.04
CA SER A 232 4.68 8.39 2.29
C SER A 232 3.26 7.82 2.21
N PHE A 233 2.45 7.97 3.27
CA PHE A 233 1.05 7.57 3.27
C PHE A 233 0.19 8.53 2.44
N LEU A 234 0.47 9.83 2.53
CA LEU A 234 -0.29 10.85 1.82
C LEU A 234 -0.15 10.77 0.29
N ARG A 235 0.88 10.08 -0.22
CA ARG A 235 1.03 9.78 -1.64
C ARG A 235 -0.14 9.01 -2.25
N VAL A 236 -0.96 8.33 -1.44
CA VAL A 236 -2.18 7.69 -1.94
C VAL A 236 -3.19 8.71 -2.49
N PHE A 237 -3.15 9.94 -2.00
CA PHE A 237 -4.07 11.01 -2.42
C PHE A 237 -3.61 11.69 -3.72
N ASP A 238 -2.38 11.44 -4.18
CA ASP A 238 -1.83 12.02 -5.40
C ASP A 238 -2.41 11.28 -6.62
N ILE A 239 -3.63 11.65 -7.01
CA ILE A 239 -4.33 11.07 -8.16
C ILE A 239 -3.99 11.84 -9.43
N ASP A 240 -3.70 11.10 -10.50
CA ASP A 240 -3.61 11.66 -11.83
C ASP A 240 -5.01 11.84 -12.42
N VAL A 241 -5.53 13.07 -12.33
CA VAL A 241 -6.87 13.42 -12.84
C VAL A 241 -6.90 13.41 -14.36
N ALA A 242 -5.77 13.56 -15.07
CA ALA A 242 -5.78 13.50 -16.53
C ALA A 242 -6.12 12.08 -17.04
N ALA A 243 -5.77 11.05 -16.26
CA ALA A 243 -6.05 9.67 -16.62
C ALA A 243 -7.50 9.24 -16.30
N LEU A 244 -8.23 9.99 -15.45
CA LEU A 244 -9.59 9.71 -14.95
C LEU A 244 -9.86 8.25 -14.54
N SER A 245 -8.81 7.51 -14.18
CA SER A 245 -8.87 6.08 -13.92
C SER A 245 -8.69 5.82 -12.43
N CYS A 246 -9.79 5.45 -11.77
CA CYS A 246 -9.78 5.06 -10.36
C CYS A 246 -10.50 3.72 -10.17
N SER A 247 -9.77 2.73 -9.66
CA SER A 247 -10.33 1.44 -9.30
C SER A 247 -11.04 1.51 -7.94
N GLN A 248 -11.96 0.57 -7.68
CA GLN A 248 -12.62 0.49 -6.38
C GLN A 248 -11.61 0.23 -5.26
N ASP A 249 -10.60 -0.60 -5.53
CA ASP A 249 -9.56 -0.92 -4.56
C ASP A 249 -8.71 0.31 -4.18
N HIS A 250 -8.46 1.21 -5.14
CA HIS A 250 -7.77 2.47 -4.86
C HIS A 250 -8.64 3.39 -4.00
N LEU A 251 -9.93 3.56 -4.34
CA LEU A 251 -10.85 4.35 -3.52
C LEU A 251 -10.96 3.81 -2.08
N ASP A 252 -11.05 2.49 -1.93
CA ASP A 252 -11.09 1.84 -0.62
C ASP A 252 -9.79 2.07 0.16
N LEU A 253 -8.63 2.02 -0.51
CA LEU A 253 -7.33 2.31 0.09
C LEU A 253 -7.24 3.78 0.55
N VAL A 254 -7.72 4.71 -0.27
CA VAL A 254 -7.74 6.14 0.06
C VAL A 254 -8.61 6.39 1.29
N ARG A 255 -9.82 5.82 1.33
CA ARG A 255 -10.69 5.90 2.52
C ARG A 255 -10.01 5.28 3.74
N TYR A 256 -9.41 4.10 3.60
CA TYR A 256 -8.74 3.42 4.71
C TYR A 256 -7.60 4.26 5.31
N ILE A 257 -6.79 4.89 4.45
CA ILE A 257 -5.72 5.79 4.88
C ILE A 257 -6.28 7.06 5.50
N ALA A 258 -7.33 7.66 4.92
CA ALA A 258 -7.97 8.85 5.48
C ALA A 258 -8.50 8.60 6.90
N GLU A 259 -9.18 7.47 7.12
CA GLU A 259 -9.65 7.06 8.44
C GLU A 259 -8.51 6.85 9.44
N ASN A 260 -7.40 6.21 9.03
CA ASN A 260 -6.21 6.06 9.89
C ASN A 260 -5.55 7.41 10.21
N VAL A 261 -5.32 8.25 9.20
CA VAL A 261 -4.69 9.58 9.32
C VAL A 261 -5.53 10.50 10.20
N SER A 262 -6.86 10.40 10.15
CA SER A 262 -7.75 11.16 11.04
C SER A 262 -7.65 10.73 12.51
N ALA A 263 -7.28 9.46 12.77
CA ALA A 263 -7.26 8.85 14.10
C ALA A 263 -5.84 8.66 14.68
N PHE A 264 -4.79 9.21 14.03
CA PHE A 264 -3.44 9.20 14.59
C PHE A 264 -3.32 10.19 15.75
N ASP A 265 -2.57 9.79 16.78
CA ASP A 265 -2.32 10.57 17.98
C ASP A 265 -1.15 11.53 17.79
N TYR A 266 -1.38 12.58 16.98
CA TYR A 266 -0.38 13.61 16.67
C TYR A 266 0.16 14.28 17.93
N LYS A 267 1.49 14.43 18.03
CA LYS A 267 2.14 15.08 19.18
C LYS A 267 2.33 16.58 18.96
N THR A 268 2.72 16.97 17.75
CA THR A 268 3.02 18.37 17.41
C THR A 268 2.14 18.88 16.27
N GLN A 269 1.87 20.18 16.28
CA GLN A 269 1.08 20.83 15.21
C GLN A 269 1.76 20.73 13.84
N GLU A 270 3.09 20.61 13.80
CA GLU A 270 3.85 20.36 12.58
C GLU A 270 3.33 19.14 11.79
N GLU A 271 2.90 18.09 12.49
CA GLU A 271 2.43 16.86 11.87
C GLU A 271 1.09 17.07 11.17
N VAL A 272 0.14 17.68 11.90
CA VAL A 272 -1.19 18.00 11.38
C VAL A 272 -1.09 19.00 10.22
N LEU A 273 -0.22 20.01 10.34
CA LEU A 273 0.03 20.99 9.29
C LEU A 273 0.69 20.35 8.05
N THR A 274 1.57 19.37 8.23
CA THR A 274 2.15 18.61 7.12
C THR A 274 1.07 17.88 6.33
N VAL A 275 0.14 17.22 7.03
CA VAL A 275 -1.00 16.54 6.41
C VAL A 275 -1.90 17.55 5.68
N ILE A 276 -2.37 18.59 6.36
CA ILE A 276 -3.24 19.62 5.78
C ILE A 276 -2.59 20.25 4.55
N ARG A 277 -1.29 20.57 4.60
CA ARG A 277 -0.58 21.20 3.48
C ARG A 277 -0.51 20.29 2.25
N HIS A 278 -0.26 18.98 2.45
CA HIS A 278 -0.28 18.01 1.36
C HIS A 278 -1.68 17.91 0.75
N LEU A 279 -2.72 17.77 1.58
CA LEU A 279 -4.10 17.70 1.10
C LEU A 279 -4.51 18.98 0.35
N THR A 280 -4.14 20.16 0.84
CA THR A 280 -4.37 21.42 0.13
C THR A 280 -3.67 21.45 -1.22
N HIS A 281 -2.42 20.98 -1.32
CA HIS A 281 -1.70 20.92 -2.59
C HIS A 281 -2.42 20.01 -3.60
N VAL A 282 -2.85 18.82 -3.17
CA VAL A 282 -3.63 17.91 -4.02
C VAL A 282 -4.94 18.57 -4.48
N LEU A 283 -5.66 19.25 -3.59
CA LEU A 283 -6.89 19.96 -3.94
C LEU A 283 -6.63 21.07 -4.97
N SER A 284 -5.59 21.89 -4.78
CA SER A 284 -5.25 22.96 -5.73
C SER A 284 -4.88 22.42 -7.11
N VAL A 285 -4.24 21.26 -7.24
CA VAL A 285 -3.86 20.73 -8.56
C VAL A 285 -4.95 19.82 -9.14
N ALA A 286 -5.21 18.70 -8.46
CA ALA A 286 -6.15 17.69 -8.92
C ALA A 286 -7.61 18.12 -8.76
N GLY A 287 -7.95 18.76 -7.63
CA GLY A 287 -9.32 19.21 -7.36
C GLY A 287 -9.80 20.26 -8.35
N MET A 288 -9.00 21.30 -8.61
CA MET A 288 -9.36 22.35 -9.59
C MET A 288 -9.53 21.78 -11.00
N HIS A 289 -8.61 20.92 -11.45
CA HIS A 289 -8.70 20.27 -12.75
C HIS A 289 -9.97 19.42 -12.88
N LEU A 290 -10.35 18.69 -11.83
CA LEU A 290 -11.58 17.91 -11.82
C LEU A 290 -12.83 18.80 -11.90
N VAL A 291 -12.89 19.90 -11.14
CA VAL A 291 -14.02 20.84 -11.20
C VAL A 291 -14.21 21.38 -12.61
N GLU A 292 -13.11 21.74 -13.27
CA GLU A 292 -13.17 22.22 -14.66
C GLU A 292 -13.78 21.16 -15.59
N ILE A 293 -13.28 19.92 -15.55
CA ILE A 293 -13.82 18.79 -16.35
C ILE A 293 -15.32 18.59 -16.08
N LEU A 294 -15.72 18.52 -14.80
CA LEU A 294 -17.12 18.27 -14.43
C LEU A 294 -18.03 19.42 -14.86
N SER A 295 -17.58 20.67 -14.73
CA SER A 295 -18.35 21.85 -15.15
C SER A 295 -18.53 21.94 -16.67
N GLN A 296 -17.50 21.55 -17.44
CA GLN A 296 -17.59 21.48 -18.90
C GLN A 296 -18.59 20.43 -19.35
N GLU A 297 -18.55 19.24 -18.72
CA GLU A 297 -19.51 18.19 -19.02
C GLU A 297 -20.95 18.56 -18.65
N GLN A 298 -21.17 19.26 -17.54
CA GLN A 298 -22.50 19.76 -17.19
C GLN A 298 -23.05 20.68 -18.28
N ARG A 299 -22.25 21.63 -18.79
CA ARG A 299 -22.65 22.51 -19.89
C ARG A 299 -22.99 21.75 -21.17
N THR A 300 -22.14 20.79 -21.57
CA THR A 300 -22.40 19.98 -22.77
C THR A 300 -23.68 19.14 -22.63
N ARG A 301 -24.01 18.66 -21.43
CA ARG A 301 -25.26 17.94 -21.15
C ARG A 301 -26.48 18.86 -21.20
N GLU A 302 -26.38 20.08 -20.68
CA GLU A 302 -27.46 21.07 -20.73
C GLU A 302 -27.75 21.50 -22.18
N ASP A 303 -26.72 21.75 -22.98
CA ASP A 303 -26.85 22.12 -24.39
C ASP A 303 -27.51 21.00 -25.22
N SER A 304 -27.19 19.74 -24.92
CA SER A 304 -27.80 18.58 -25.59
C SER A 304 -29.23 18.29 -25.11
N ALA A 305 -29.52 18.44 -23.81
CA ALA A 305 -30.86 18.29 -23.26
C ALA A 305 -31.82 19.38 -23.76
N ALA A 306 -31.32 20.59 -24.08
CA ALA A 306 -32.12 21.65 -24.71
C ALA A 306 -32.54 21.33 -26.16
N MET A 307 -31.91 20.32 -26.80
CA MET A 307 -32.18 19.89 -28.17
C MET A 307 -33.06 18.63 -28.27
N ASP A 308 -33.27 17.88 -27.18
CA ASP A 308 -34.05 16.63 -27.16
C ASP A 308 -35.38 16.83 -26.40
N VAL A 309 -36.52 16.65 -27.09
CA VAL A 309 -37.87 16.92 -26.55
C VAL A 309 -38.57 15.67 -25.97
N ASP A 310 -37.98 14.48 -26.07
CA ASP A 310 -38.60 13.25 -25.53
C ASP A 310 -37.55 12.23 -25.09
N GLY A 311 -37.55 11.85 -23.81
CA GLY A 311 -36.55 10.92 -23.28
C GLY A 311 -36.79 10.53 -21.83
N GLY A 312 -37.61 9.50 -21.63
CA GLY A 312 -37.86 8.89 -20.33
C GLY A 312 -36.59 8.37 -19.65
N ALA A 313 -36.48 8.62 -18.34
CA ALA A 313 -35.37 8.18 -17.50
C ALA A 313 -35.18 6.66 -17.58
N THR A 314 -34.07 6.23 -18.20
CA THR A 314 -33.70 4.81 -18.24
C THR A 314 -32.65 4.55 -17.16
N THR A 315 -32.92 3.60 -16.26
CA THR A 315 -31.98 3.09 -15.24
C THR A 315 -30.89 2.23 -15.88
N ALA A 316 -30.11 2.80 -16.79
CA ALA A 316 -29.04 2.10 -17.49
C ALA A 316 -27.83 1.88 -16.56
N PRO A 317 -27.13 0.73 -16.66
CA PRO A 317 -25.86 0.54 -15.97
C PRO A 317 -24.85 1.59 -16.43
N ALA A 318 -24.06 2.14 -15.49
CA ALA A 318 -23.06 3.15 -15.81
C ALA A 318 -21.95 2.58 -16.69
N THR A 319 -21.39 3.42 -17.57
CA THR A 319 -20.18 3.08 -18.30
C THR A 319 -19.00 2.93 -17.33
N THR A 320 -18.05 2.07 -17.67
CA THR A 320 -16.85 1.85 -16.85
C THR A 320 -16.04 3.13 -16.64
N ASP A 321 -16.02 3.98 -17.66
CA ASP A 321 -15.35 5.27 -17.65
C ASP A 321 -16.06 6.29 -16.73
N GLY A 322 -17.39 6.38 -16.81
CA GLY A 322 -18.19 7.19 -15.89
C GLY A 322 -18.01 6.78 -14.42
N LEU A 323 -17.96 5.48 -14.14
CA LEU A 323 -17.68 4.97 -12.80
C LEU A 323 -16.26 5.29 -12.32
N ALA A 324 -15.25 5.18 -13.19
CA ALA A 324 -13.88 5.50 -12.85
C ALA A 324 -13.73 6.98 -12.48
N ARG A 325 -14.34 7.86 -13.27
CA ARG A 325 -14.38 9.31 -13.03
C ARG A 325 -15.16 9.69 -11.77
N ALA A 326 -16.32 9.07 -11.54
CA ALA A 326 -17.09 9.26 -10.32
C ALA A 326 -16.30 8.88 -9.06
N ARG A 327 -15.46 7.83 -9.14
CA ARG A 327 -14.55 7.46 -8.05
C ARG A 327 -13.43 8.47 -7.85
N VAL A 328 -12.90 9.09 -8.91
CA VAL A 328 -11.96 10.23 -8.78
C VAL A 328 -12.65 11.38 -8.02
N ALA A 329 -13.89 11.72 -8.40
CA ALA A 329 -14.67 12.75 -7.70
C ALA A 329 -14.87 12.44 -6.22
N THR A 330 -15.30 11.21 -5.90
CA THR A 330 -15.43 10.74 -4.52
C THR A 330 -14.11 10.82 -3.76
N THR A 331 -12.98 10.54 -4.41
CA THR A 331 -11.67 10.60 -3.77
C THR A 331 -11.28 12.05 -3.41
N ILE A 332 -11.53 13.01 -4.31
CA ILE A 332 -11.36 14.44 -4.02
C ILE A 332 -12.29 14.88 -2.88
N SER A 333 -13.53 14.42 -2.86
CA SER A 333 -14.47 14.68 -1.75
C SER A 333 -13.97 14.13 -0.41
N ILE A 334 -13.36 12.93 -0.40
CA ILE A 334 -12.72 12.37 0.81
C ILE A 334 -11.60 13.29 1.31
N ILE A 335 -10.79 13.85 0.42
CA ILE A 335 -9.69 14.76 0.75
C ILE A 335 -10.22 16.06 1.37
N LEU A 336 -11.29 16.64 0.80
CA LEU A 336 -11.96 17.83 1.35
C LEU A 336 -12.44 17.59 2.78
N VAL A 337 -13.19 16.50 2.99
CA VAL A 337 -13.72 16.16 4.32
C VAL A 337 -12.60 15.86 5.32
N LEU A 338 -11.53 15.16 4.91
CA LEU A 338 -10.38 14.90 5.78
C LEU A 338 -9.67 16.20 6.18
N LYS A 339 -9.43 17.11 5.23
CA LYS A 339 -8.83 18.42 5.50
C LYS A 339 -9.69 19.22 6.50
N ALA A 340 -10.99 19.31 6.24
CA ALA A 340 -11.93 20.03 7.10
C ALA A 340 -11.99 19.41 8.51
N HIS A 341 -12.05 18.09 8.59
CA HIS A 341 -12.06 17.35 9.86
C HIS A 341 -10.79 17.63 10.70
N LEU A 342 -9.60 17.55 10.10
CA LEU A 342 -8.34 17.83 10.82
C LEU A 342 -8.21 19.29 11.26
N LYS A 343 -8.63 20.25 10.41
CA LYS A 343 -8.69 21.68 10.78
C LYS A 343 -9.58 21.91 11.99
N TYR A 344 -10.78 21.33 11.98
CA TYR A 344 -11.74 21.46 13.08
C TYR A 344 -11.22 20.77 14.35
N LEU A 345 -10.72 19.54 14.24
CA LEU A 345 -10.24 18.72 15.36
C LEU A 345 -9.09 19.39 16.12
N TYR A 346 -8.15 20.00 15.41
CA TYR A 346 -6.97 20.64 16.02
C TYR A 346 -7.06 22.17 16.11
N GLY A 347 -8.18 22.77 15.70
CA GLY A 347 -8.38 24.21 15.75
C GLY A 347 -7.40 25.00 14.88
N ILE A 348 -7.07 24.48 13.70
CA ILE A 348 -6.16 25.12 12.75
C ILE A 348 -6.99 25.93 11.75
N THR A 349 -6.76 27.24 11.71
CA THR A 349 -7.38 28.14 10.73
C THR A 349 -6.71 27.99 9.35
N GLU A 350 -7.40 28.36 8.28
CA GLU A 350 -6.83 28.28 6.93
C GLU A 350 -5.59 29.19 6.78
N GLU A 351 -5.66 30.42 7.29
CA GLU A 351 -4.53 31.37 7.32
C GLU A 351 -3.28 30.79 8.00
N LYS A 352 -3.48 30.04 9.09
CA LYS A 352 -2.37 29.42 9.82
C LYS A 352 -1.75 28.29 9.02
N ALA A 353 -2.56 27.54 8.28
CA ALA A 353 -2.08 26.48 7.40
C ALA A 353 -1.40 27.03 6.13
N SER A 354 -1.87 28.16 5.59
CA SER A 354 -1.31 28.78 4.38
C SER A 354 0.07 29.40 4.63
N ARG A 355 0.25 30.09 5.77
CA ARG A 355 1.51 30.74 6.18
C ARG A 355 2.59 29.76 6.62
N TRP A 356 2.24 28.53 7.00
CA TRP A 356 3.21 27.54 7.45
C TRP A 356 3.98 26.94 6.27
N VAL A 357 5.31 26.92 6.39
CA VAL A 357 6.21 26.41 5.34
C VAL A 357 6.75 25.03 5.74
N PRO A 358 6.58 23.99 4.90
CA PRO A 358 7.12 22.67 5.15
C PRO A 358 8.62 22.63 5.40
N GLY A 359 9.06 21.81 6.36
CA GLY A 359 10.47 21.55 6.65
C GLY A 359 11.16 22.60 7.53
N LYS A 360 10.69 23.86 7.51
CA LYS A 360 11.21 24.91 8.39
C LYS A 360 10.65 24.74 9.80
N LYS A 361 11.53 24.71 10.80
CA LYS A 361 11.10 24.79 12.20
C LYS A 361 10.39 26.12 12.43
N SER A 362 9.28 26.06 13.14
CA SER A 362 8.49 27.25 13.46
C SER A 362 7.86 27.09 14.83
N ALA A 363 7.75 28.19 15.56
CA ALA A 363 7.07 28.23 16.85
C ALA A 363 5.62 27.73 16.78
N VAL A 364 5.00 27.81 15.60
CA VAL A 364 3.66 27.27 15.36
C VAL A 364 3.68 25.75 15.26
N GLY A 365 4.62 25.17 14.51
CA GLY A 365 4.74 23.71 14.34
C GLY A 365 5.16 22.98 15.61
N ASP A 366 5.96 23.63 16.47
CA ASP A 366 6.45 23.05 17.72
C ASP A 366 5.39 23.00 18.84
N LYS A 367 4.24 23.67 18.66
CA LYS A 367 3.13 23.61 19.63
C LYS A 367 2.58 22.18 19.74
N PRO A 368 2.14 21.76 20.94
CA PRO A 368 1.46 20.49 21.10
C PRO A 368 0.17 20.47 20.27
N ALA A 369 -0.10 19.33 19.63
CA ALA A 369 -1.36 19.08 18.96
C ALA A 369 -2.37 18.53 19.98
N VAL A 370 -3.39 19.34 20.32
CA VAL A 370 -4.45 18.95 21.25
C VAL A 370 -5.74 18.82 20.47
N ALA A 371 -6.31 17.62 20.43
CA ALA A 371 -7.60 17.36 19.80
C ALA A 371 -8.71 17.99 20.66
N ARG A 372 -9.62 18.74 20.02
CA ARG A 372 -10.74 19.44 20.68
C ARG A 372 -11.87 18.50 21.10
N ASN A 373 -12.00 17.35 20.44
CA ASN A 373 -12.98 16.31 20.73
C ASN A 373 -12.43 14.96 20.24
N GLU A 374 -13.15 13.89 20.53
CA GLU A 374 -12.76 12.52 20.18
C GLU A 374 -13.77 11.90 19.20
N LYS A 375 -14.36 12.72 18.33
CA LYS A 375 -15.31 12.24 17.31
C LYS A 375 -14.54 11.69 16.11
N PRO A 376 -14.87 10.47 15.64
CA PRO A 376 -14.25 9.95 14.42
C PRO A 376 -14.70 10.76 13.20
N ILE A 377 -13.94 10.66 12.11
CA ILE A 377 -14.35 11.19 10.81
C ILE A 377 -15.68 10.54 10.37
N ALA A 378 -16.61 11.37 9.90
CA ALA A 378 -17.91 10.95 9.41
C ALA A 378 -18.00 11.15 7.90
N TRP A 379 -18.66 10.21 7.22
CA TRP A 379 -18.79 10.20 5.76
C TRP A 379 -20.20 10.60 5.28
N ASP A 380 -21.00 11.23 6.15
CA ASP A 380 -22.38 11.62 5.83
C ASP A 380 -22.44 12.58 4.62
N ARG A 381 -21.40 13.41 4.48
CA ARG A 381 -21.21 14.34 3.36
C ARG A 381 -20.62 13.69 2.10
N VAL A 382 -20.14 12.45 2.17
CA VAL A 382 -19.52 11.69 1.06
C VAL A 382 -20.02 10.25 1.08
N VAL A 383 -21.29 10.07 0.73
CA VAL A 383 -22.01 8.79 0.86
C VAL A 383 -21.28 7.65 0.11
N PHE A 384 -20.68 7.98 -1.04
CA PHE A 384 -19.97 7.01 -1.88
C PHE A 384 -18.58 6.62 -1.37
N ALA A 385 -18.09 7.25 -0.29
CA ALA A 385 -16.92 6.74 0.42
C ALA A 385 -17.23 5.37 1.07
N VAL A 386 -18.48 5.14 1.47
CA VAL A 386 -18.92 3.89 2.12
C VAL A 386 -19.73 3.01 1.18
N ARG A 387 -20.43 3.60 0.21
CA ARG A 387 -21.30 2.90 -0.74
C ARG A 387 -20.65 2.80 -2.12
N VAL A 388 -20.59 1.60 -2.67
CA VAL A 388 -20.12 1.38 -4.05
C VAL A 388 -21.20 1.82 -5.04
N GLY A 389 -20.90 2.83 -5.87
CA GLY A 389 -21.76 3.25 -6.97
C GLY A 389 -21.82 2.21 -8.09
N LYS A 390 -23.01 2.01 -8.68
CA LYS A 390 -23.25 1.00 -9.74
C LYS A 390 -24.00 1.54 -10.96
N THR A 391 -24.82 2.56 -10.76
CA THR A 391 -25.75 3.08 -11.78
C THR A 391 -25.27 4.40 -12.38
N ALA A 392 -25.81 4.80 -13.53
CA ALA A 392 -25.53 6.12 -14.11
C ALA A 392 -26.01 7.27 -13.21
N GLU A 393 -27.08 7.05 -12.45
CA GLU A 393 -27.54 7.98 -11.41
C GLU A 393 -26.52 8.12 -10.27
N ASP A 394 -25.91 7.01 -9.84
CA ASP A 394 -24.85 7.05 -8.83
C ASP A 394 -23.61 7.83 -9.31
N VAL A 395 -23.28 7.75 -10.60
CA VAL A 395 -22.20 8.55 -11.20
C VAL A 395 -22.52 10.03 -11.09
N ARG A 396 -23.72 10.43 -11.54
CA ARG A 396 -24.17 11.82 -11.43
C ARG A 396 -24.20 12.32 -9.98
N ALA A 397 -24.71 11.52 -9.06
CA ALA A 397 -24.79 11.89 -7.65
C ALA A 397 -23.41 12.11 -7.01
N GLN A 398 -22.39 11.35 -7.43
CA GLN A 398 -21.00 11.56 -7.00
C GLN A 398 -20.42 12.87 -7.54
N GLU A 399 -20.65 13.17 -8.82
CA GLU A 399 -20.20 14.41 -9.47
C GLU A 399 -20.84 15.64 -8.82
N GLU A 400 -22.15 15.61 -8.62
CA GLU A 400 -22.91 16.70 -8.00
C GLU A 400 -22.53 16.90 -6.53
N GLN A 401 -22.38 15.81 -5.78
CA GLN A 401 -21.89 15.87 -4.40
C GLN A 401 -20.50 16.50 -4.33
N MET A 402 -19.60 16.16 -5.25
CA MET A 402 -18.27 16.76 -5.31
C MET A 402 -18.34 18.27 -5.58
N LEU A 403 -19.14 18.71 -6.55
CA LEU A 403 -19.27 20.13 -6.88
C LEU A 403 -19.92 20.93 -5.75
N ALA A 404 -20.93 20.38 -5.08
CA ALA A 404 -21.56 21.00 -3.93
C ALA A 404 -20.56 21.18 -2.77
N LEU A 405 -19.79 20.14 -2.45
CA LEU A 405 -18.74 20.21 -1.43
C LEU A 405 -17.64 21.21 -1.81
N TRP A 406 -17.29 21.29 -3.09
CA TRP A 406 -16.30 22.24 -3.58
C TRP A 406 -16.79 23.69 -3.48
N ALA A 407 -18.08 23.96 -3.70
CA ALA A 407 -18.63 25.29 -3.55
C ALA A 407 -18.63 25.78 -2.09
N GLU A 408 -18.82 24.86 -1.12
CA GLU A 408 -18.82 25.17 0.31
C GLU A 408 -17.41 25.28 0.92
N ASP A 409 -16.56 24.28 0.64
CA ASP A 409 -15.28 24.05 1.34
C ASP A 409 -14.07 24.06 0.40
N GLY A 410 -14.27 24.42 -0.88
CA GLY A 410 -13.22 24.53 -1.87
C GLY A 410 -12.10 25.46 -1.41
N VAL A 411 -10.96 25.38 -2.09
CA VAL A 411 -9.89 26.35 -1.87
C VAL A 411 -10.46 27.71 -2.24
N THR A 412 -10.87 28.51 -1.24
CA THR A 412 -11.19 29.92 -1.45
C THR A 412 -9.97 30.50 -2.11
N ALA A 413 -10.10 30.86 -3.40
CA ALA A 413 -9.11 31.69 -4.05
C ALA A 413 -9.05 32.94 -3.20
N GLU A 414 -7.95 33.13 -2.47
CA GLU A 414 -7.71 34.44 -1.89
C GLU A 414 -7.67 35.40 -3.08
N PRO A 415 -8.41 36.52 -3.03
CA PRO A 415 -8.24 37.55 -4.04
C PRO A 415 -6.74 37.88 -4.07
N ASP A 416 -6.14 37.90 -5.25
CA ASP A 416 -4.78 38.42 -5.42
C ASP A 416 -4.76 39.86 -4.87
N GLU A 417 -4.39 40.03 -3.60
CA GLU A 417 -4.01 41.33 -3.02
C GLU A 417 -2.62 41.72 -3.52
N PHE A 418 -2.45 41.73 -4.85
CA PHE A 418 -1.38 42.42 -5.55
C PHE A 418 -1.96 43.00 -6.84
N GLY A 419 -2.79 44.03 -6.66
CA GLY A 419 -3.29 44.90 -7.70
C GLY A 419 -3.37 46.32 -7.16
N ASP A 420 -2.19 46.96 -7.01
CA ASP A 420 -1.87 48.31 -7.50
C ASP A 420 -0.44 48.72 -7.09
#